data_AF-A0A4Y2B6E4-F1
#
_entry.id   AF-A0A4Y2B6E4-F1
#
_cell.length_a   1.000
_cell.length_b   1.000
_cell.length_c   1.000
_cell.angle_alpha   90.00
_cell.angle_beta   90.00
_cell.angle_gamma   90.00
#
_symmetry.space_group_name_H-M   'P 1'
#
loop_
_entity.id
_entity.type
_entity.pdbx_description
1 polymer ?
#
loop_
_entity_poly.entity_id
_entity_poly.type
_entity_poly.pdbx_seq_one_letter_code
_entity_poly.pdbx_strand_id
1 'polypeptide(L)'
;MTTPDFFLVQEQYIRNGRIKGLPRQWTSWLSGNGKAGIISLPSCVLCLPNLLDIRREHASNLEEMIKELDEALSKLQDENIIIWADMNAHCVCWGYRTNNNKGYQVENFIAEKNFQLLNSTGAEPTFQRHNAEGWPDLTLASNLANMRDWEVMENESFSDHNFIKIRNTYSLLSQIQNKVWRS
;
A
#
# COMPACT_ATOMS: atom_id res chain seq x y z
N MET A 1 9.58 10.68 19.38
CA MET A 1 9.25 10.03 18.10
C MET A 1 8.37 8.83 18.42
N THR A 2 7.13 8.81 17.93
CA THR A 2 6.15 7.75 18.23
C THR A 2 6.29 6.59 17.22
N THR A 3 6.07 5.37 17.70
CA THR A 3 6.25 4.12 16.95
C THR A 3 5.16 3.93 15.89
N PRO A 4 5.50 3.58 14.64
CA PRO A 4 4.51 3.20 13.64
C PRO A 4 3.78 1.90 13.97
N ASP A 5 2.58 1.75 13.39
CA ASP A 5 1.80 0.51 13.50
C ASP A 5 2.31 -0.52 12.50
N PHE A 6 2.39 -0.14 11.22
CA PHE A 6 2.96 -1.02 10.19
C PHE A 6 3.60 -0.25 9.05
N PHE A 7 4.44 -0.98 8.30
CA PHE A 7 4.99 -0.54 7.03
C PHE A 7 4.42 -1.40 5.90
N LEU A 8 4.14 -0.75 4.78
CA LEU A 8 3.89 -1.38 3.49
C LEU A 8 5.19 -1.29 2.68
N VAL A 9 5.60 -2.42 2.11
CA VAL A 9 6.90 -2.54 1.47
C VAL A 9 6.81 -3.26 0.14
N GLN A 10 7.43 -2.70 -0.89
CA GLN A 10 7.48 -3.29 -2.23
C GLN A 10 8.90 -3.66 -2.63
N GLU A 11 9.01 -4.69 -3.47
CA GLU A 11 10.25 -5.19 -4.06
C GLU A 11 11.38 -5.44 -3.06
N GLN A 12 11.01 -5.88 -1.86
CA GLN A 12 11.98 -6.11 -0.80
C GLN A 12 12.92 -7.27 -1.11
N TYR A 13 14.16 -7.14 -0.66
CA TYR A 13 15.11 -8.25 -0.72
C TYR A 13 14.69 -9.37 0.23
N ILE A 14 14.27 -10.49 -0.35
CA ILE A 14 13.79 -11.67 0.39
C ILE A 14 14.78 -12.81 0.26
N ARG A 15 15.04 -13.47 1.37
CA ARG A 15 15.83 -14.71 1.40
C ARG A 15 15.28 -15.65 2.46
N ASN A 16 15.03 -16.90 2.05
CA ASN A 16 14.40 -17.94 2.87
C ASN A 16 12.99 -17.53 3.36
N GLY A 17 12.18 -16.92 2.48
CA GLY A 17 10.79 -16.53 2.80
C GLY A 17 10.66 -15.41 3.82
N ARG A 18 11.71 -14.63 4.08
CA ARG A 18 11.70 -13.47 4.98
C ARG A 18 12.36 -12.27 4.34
N ILE A 19 11.84 -11.09 4.64
CA ILE A 19 12.47 -9.81 4.31
C ILE A 19 13.79 -9.73 5.11
N LYS A 20 14.88 -9.43 4.41
CA LYS A 20 16.19 -9.29 5.02
C LYS A 20 16.36 -7.91 5.64
N GLY A 21 17.22 -7.83 6.67
CA GLY A 21 17.50 -6.59 7.38
C GLY A 21 16.53 -6.27 8.53
N LEU A 22 15.41 -6.99 8.65
CA LEU A 22 14.44 -6.73 9.72
C LEU A 22 14.91 -7.26 11.09
N PRO A 23 14.68 -6.51 12.18
CA PRO A 23 14.88 -6.99 13.54
C PRO A 23 14.04 -8.25 13.82
N ARG A 24 14.57 -9.18 14.63
CA ARG A 24 13.92 -10.46 14.94
C ARG A 24 12.54 -10.32 15.59
N GLN A 25 12.33 -9.22 16.31
CA GLN A 25 11.10 -8.94 17.02
C GLN A 25 9.98 -8.40 16.11
N TRP A 26 10.28 -8.04 14.85
CA TRP A 26 9.28 -7.57 13.89
C TRP A 26 8.62 -8.76 13.19
N THR A 27 7.31 -8.64 12.93
CA THR A 27 6.58 -9.66 12.16
C THR A 27 6.31 -9.14 10.76
N SER A 28 6.57 -9.96 9.74
CA SER A 28 6.31 -9.62 8.34
C SER A 28 5.44 -10.64 7.65
N TRP A 29 4.52 -10.17 6.80
CA TRP A 29 3.72 -11.00 5.90
C TRP A 29 4.06 -10.61 4.46
N LEU A 30 4.19 -11.60 3.59
CA LEU A 30 4.55 -11.41 2.18
C LEU A 30 3.40 -11.86 1.29
N SER A 31 3.23 -11.19 0.17
CA SER A 31 2.33 -11.64 -0.90
C SER A 31 2.84 -12.95 -1.52
N GLY A 32 1.97 -13.65 -2.26
CA GLY A 32 2.28 -14.98 -2.80
C GLY A 32 3.52 -15.02 -3.72
N ASN A 33 3.81 -13.92 -4.41
CA ASN A 33 5.00 -13.76 -5.25
C ASN A 33 6.20 -13.13 -4.51
N GLY A 34 6.03 -12.73 -3.24
CA GLY A 34 7.04 -12.08 -2.41
C GLY A 34 7.38 -10.65 -2.84
N LYS A 35 6.70 -10.03 -3.80
CA LYS A 35 7.05 -8.68 -4.27
C LYS A 35 6.49 -7.58 -3.38
N ALA A 36 5.59 -7.91 -2.47
CA ALA A 36 4.96 -6.96 -1.58
C ALA A 36 4.83 -7.59 -0.18
N GLY A 37 4.80 -6.74 0.82
CA GLY A 37 4.68 -7.21 2.20
C GLY A 37 4.21 -6.14 3.17
N ILE A 38 3.84 -6.61 4.34
CA ILE A 38 3.48 -5.80 5.49
C ILE A 38 4.47 -6.12 6.59
N ILE A 39 5.00 -5.10 7.25
CA ILE A 39 5.88 -5.24 8.40
C ILE A 39 5.20 -4.60 9.61
N SER A 40 5.20 -5.30 10.73
CA SER A 40 4.67 -4.83 12.01
C SER A 40 5.76 -4.66 13.04
N LEU A 41 5.60 -3.63 13.86
CA LEU A 41 6.43 -3.43 15.03
C LEU A 41 5.89 -4.25 16.21
N PRO A 42 6.74 -4.64 17.18
CA PRO A 42 6.31 -5.43 18.33
C PRO A 42 5.24 -4.74 19.18
N SER A 43 5.19 -3.40 19.14
CA SER A 43 4.19 -2.59 19.81
C SER A 43 2.84 -2.56 19.10
N CYS A 44 2.75 -3.06 17.86
CA CYS A 44 1.53 -3.03 17.07
C CYS A 44 0.77 -4.36 17.20
N VAL A 45 -0.50 -4.26 17.61
CA VAL A 45 -1.46 -5.36 17.43
C VAL A 45 -2.15 -5.15 16.09
N LEU A 46 -1.60 -5.70 15.01
CA LEU A 46 -2.29 -5.66 13.72
C LEU A 46 -3.50 -6.60 13.72
N CYS A 47 -4.67 -6.01 13.81
CA CYS A 47 -5.86 -6.54 13.15
C CYS A 47 -5.88 -5.93 11.76
N LEU A 48 -5.33 -6.63 10.76
CA LEU A 48 -5.35 -6.12 9.39
C LEU A 48 -6.80 -6.03 8.90
N PRO A 49 -7.29 -4.85 8.47
CA PRO A 49 -8.39 -4.82 7.51
C PRO A 49 -7.93 -5.61 6.26
N ASN A 50 -8.87 -6.15 5.48
CA ASN A 50 -8.51 -6.88 4.25
C ASN A 50 -7.62 -6.01 3.35
N LEU A 51 -6.30 -6.28 3.39
CA LEU A 51 -5.35 -5.62 2.53
C LEU A 51 -5.34 -6.38 1.21
N LEU A 52 -5.66 -5.67 0.12
CA LEU A 52 -5.52 -6.18 -1.23
C LEU A 52 -4.24 -5.60 -1.83
N ASP A 53 -3.27 -6.48 -2.05
CA ASP A 53 -2.10 -6.25 -2.89
C ASP A 53 -2.35 -6.94 -4.23
N ILE A 54 -2.32 -6.15 -5.30
CA ILE A 54 -2.47 -6.64 -6.68
C ILE A 54 -1.26 -6.14 -7.46
N ARG A 55 -0.25 -7.00 -7.57
CA ARG A 55 0.90 -6.78 -8.46
C ARG A 55 1.21 -8.01 -9.28
N ARG A 56 1.19 -7.86 -10.61
CA ARG A 56 1.71 -8.85 -11.58
C ARG A 56 3.03 -8.38 -12.17
N GLU A 57 3.97 -9.30 -12.41
CA GLU A 57 5.29 -9.03 -13.01
C GLU A 57 5.25 -8.57 -14.48
N HIS A 58 4.06 -8.36 -15.05
CA HIS A 58 3.91 -7.79 -16.39
C HIS A 58 2.84 -6.72 -16.36
N ALA A 59 3.25 -5.48 -16.63
CA ALA A 59 2.36 -4.39 -16.97
C ALA A 59 1.59 -4.73 -18.26
N SER A 60 0.48 -5.43 -18.16
CA SER A 60 -0.51 -5.50 -19.23
C SER A 60 -1.85 -5.05 -18.68
N ASN A 61 -2.16 -3.80 -19.02
CA ASN A 61 -3.40 -3.05 -18.87
C ASN A 61 -3.85 -2.66 -17.45
N LEU A 62 -3.79 -1.35 -17.15
CA LEU A 62 -4.37 -0.73 -15.94
C LEU A 62 -5.86 -1.07 -15.77
N GLU A 63 -6.59 -1.18 -16.89
CA GLU A 63 -8.00 -1.52 -16.90
C GLU A 63 -8.27 -2.93 -16.35
N GLU A 64 -7.38 -3.89 -16.63
CA GLU A 64 -7.50 -5.26 -16.12
C GLU A 64 -7.30 -5.29 -14.61
N MET A 65 -6.30 -4.56 -14.10
CA MET A 65 -6.07 -4.42 -12.67
C MET A 65 -7.24 -3.71 -11.96
N ILE A 66 -7.78 -2.63 -12.54
CA ILE A 66 -8.98 -1.95 -12.00
C ILE A 66 -10.17 -2.91 -11.97
N LYS A 67 -10.35 -3.72 -13.01
CA LYS A 67 -11.42 -4.73 -13.06
C LYS A 67 -11.23 -5.82 -11.99
N GLU A 68 -10.02 -6.34 -11.83
CA GLU A 68 -9.70 -7.32 -10.78
C GLU A 68 -9.94 -6.74 -9.38
N LEU A 69 -9.55 -5.48 -9.14
CA LEU A 69 -9.87 -4.76 -7.91
C LEU A 69 -11.37 -4.69 -7.70
N ASP A 70 -12.14 -4.29 -8.71
CA ASP A 70 -13.59 -4.19 -8.59
C ASP A 70 -14.26 -5.55 -8.27
N GLU A 71 -13.84 -6.61 -8.96
CA GLU A 71 -14.29 -7.97 -8.68
C GLU A 71 -13.92 -8.43 -7.26
N ALA A 72 -12.73 -8.08 -6.77
CA ALA A 72 -12.31 -8.39 -5.41
C ALA A 72 -13.14 -7.61 -4.37
N LEU A 73 -13.33 -6.31 -4.59
CA LEU A 73 -14.12 -5.42 -3.73
C LEU A 73 -15.58 -5.88 -3.64
N SER A 74 -16.16 -6.34 -4.75
CA SER A 74 -17.54 -6.86 -4.77
C SER A 74 -17.76 -8.04 -3.82
N LYS A 75 -16.69 -8.79 -3.48
CA LYS A 75 -16.74 -9.96 -2.58
C LYS A 75 -16.53 -9.59 -1.11
N LEU A 76 -16.06 -8.38 -0.81
CA LEU A 76 -15.66 -7.91 0.52
C LEU A 76 -16.67 -6.90 1.12
N GLN A 77 -17.93 -6.95 0.69
CA GLN A 77 -18.98 -5.98 1.10
C GLN A 77 -18.96 -5.67 2.61
N ASP A 78 -19.12 -4.39 2.95
CA ASP A 78 -19.18 -3.82 4.31
C ASP A 78 -17.89 -3.87 5.16
N GLU A 79 -16.74 -4.22 4.57
CA GLU A 79 -15.47 -4.20 5.31
C GLU A 79 -14.70 -2.87 5.17
N ASN A 80 -13.96 -2.53 6.23
CA ASN A 80 -12.90 -1.51 6.13
C ASN A 80 -11.80 -2.09 5.27
N ILE A 81 -11.53 -1.48 4.12
CA ILE A 81 -10.58 -1.97 3.13
C ILE A 81 -9.47 -0.94 2.99
N ILE A 82 -8.24 -1.45 2.97
CA ILE A 82 -7.08 -0.69 2.52
C ILE A 82 -6.61 -1.36 1.23
N ILE A 83 -6.41 -0.56 0.19
CA ILE A 83 -5.75 -0.99 -1.03
C ILE A 83 -4.39 -0.34 -1.05
N TRP A 84 -3.36 -1.12 -1.33
CA TRP A 84 -2.05 -0.59 -1.61
C TRP A 84 -1.49 -1.27 -2.85
N ALA A 85 -1.14 -0.46 -3.86
CA ALA A 85 -0.69 -0.97 -5.14
C ALA A 85 0.20 0.03 -5.87
N ASP A 86 1.16 -0.52 -6.62
CA ASP A 86 1.93 0.16 -7.65
C ASP A 86 1.08 0.34 -8.90
N MET A 87 0.41 1.49 -8.98
CA MET A 87 -0.50 1.83 -10.07
C MET A 87 0.25 2.32 -11.31
N ASN A 88 1.49 2.77 -11.15
CA ASN A 88 2.32 3.38 -12.18
C ASN A 88 1.55 4.41 -13.04
N ALA A 89 0.78 5.26 -12.34
CA ALA A 89 -0.13 6.26 -12.86
C ALA A 89 0.30 7.64 -12.36
N HIS A 90 0.31 8.65 -13.24
CA HIS A 90 0.80 9.98 -12.87
C HIS A 90 -0.39 10.91 -12.63
N CYS A 91 -0.49 11.47 -11.44
CA CYS A 91 -1.44 12.53 -11.12
C CYS A 91 -0.86 13.52 -10.11
N VAL A 92 -1.26 14.78 -10.25
CA VAL A 92 -0.96 15.86 -9.29
C VAL A 92 -1.46 15.57 -7.89
N CYS A 93 -2.56 14.81 -7.74
CA CYS A 93 -3.17 14.48 -6.47
C CYS A 93 -2.30 13.60 -5.56
N TRP A 94 -1.27 12.94 -6.09
CA TRP A 94 -0.33 12.11 -5.30
C TRP A 94 1.14 12.42 -5.56
N GLY A 95 1.47 13.59 -6.12
CA GLY A 95 2.84 14.12 -6.14
C GLY A 95 3.46 14.36 -7.51
N TYR A 96 2.83 13.94 -8.61
CA TYR A 96 3.36 14.23 -9.95
C TYR A 96 3.10 15.68 -10.36
N ARG A 97 3.86 16.17 -11.36
CA ARG A 97 3.68 17.53 -11.90
C ARG A 97 2.45 17.67 -12.79
N THR A 98 2.03 16.58 -13.43
CA THR A 98 0.94 16.56 -14.42
C THR A 98 0.24 15.20 -14.40
N ASN A 99 -1.02 15.18 -14.83
CA ASN A 99 -1.77 13.96 -14.99
C ASN A 99 -1.45 13.29 -16.34
N ASN A 100 -1.33 11.97 -16.35
CA ASN A 100 -1.36 11.16 -17.57
C ASN A 100 -2.71 10.42 -17.69
N ASN A 101 -2.95 9.73 -18.81
CA ASN A 101 -4.21 9.01 -19.04
C ASN A 101 -4.51 7.97 -17.95
N LYS A 102 -3.47 7.29 -17.45
CA LYS A 102 -3.59 6.34 -16.34
C LYS A 102 -4.00 7.04 -15.05
N GLY A 103 -3.44 8.21 -14.76
CA GLY A 103 -3.80 9.04 -13.63
C GLY A 103 -5.28 9.36 -13.61
N TYR A 104 -5.84 9.82 -14.73
CA TYR A 104 -7.28 10.09 -14.83
C TYR A 104 -8.14 8.84 -14.63
N GLN A 105 -7.72 7.68 -15.14
CA GLN A 105 -8.44 6.42 -14.92
C GLN A 105 -8.46 6.02 -13.44
N VAL A 106 -7.31 6.14 -12.75
CA VAL A 106 -7.20 5.85 -11.32
C VAL A 106 -8.00 6.86 -10.49
N GLU A 107 -7.97 8.15 -10.82
CA GLU A 107 -8.80 9.17 -10.15
C GLU A 107 -10.30 8.87 -10.28
N ASN A 108 -10.76 8.51 -11.48
CA ASN A 108 -12.15 8.15 -11.70
C ASN A 108 -12.53 6.92 -10.87
N PHE A 109 -11.69 5.88 -10.85
CA PHE A 109 -11.92 4.69 -10.03
C PHE A 109 -12.01 5.03 -8.53
N ILE A 110 -11.10 5.86 -8.01
CA ILE A 110 -11.10 6.31 -6.61
C ILE A 110 -12.43 7.02 -6.29
N ALA A 111 -12.86 7.93 -7.17
CA ALA A 111 -14.09 8.68 -7.00
C ALA A 111 -15.35 7.79 -7.09
N GLU A 112 -15.42 6.91 -8.09
CA GLU A 112 -16.54 5.99 -8.31
C GLU A 112 -16.75 5.03 -7.14
N LYS A 113 -15.66 4.54 -6.54
CA LYS A 113 -15.70 3.63 -5.40
C LYS A 113 -15.68 4.34 -4.04
N ASN A 114 -15.66 5.67 -4.04
CA ASN A 114 -15.62 6.51 -2.84
C ASN A 114 -14.46 6.14 -1.90
N PHE A 115 -13.28 5.86 -2.46
CA PHE A 115 -12.06 5.65 -1.69
C PHE A 115 -11.43 6.99 -1.30
N GLN A 116 -10.87 7.04 -0.11
CA GLN A 116 -9.96 8.11 0.30
C GLN A 116 -8.53 7.79 -0.16
N LEU A 117 -7.91 8.71 -0.88
CA LEU A 117 -6.47 8.68 -1.15
C LEU A 117 -5.69 9.11 0.09
N LEU A 118 -4.77 8.27 0.58
CA LEU A 118 -3.94 8.58 1.75
C LEU A 118 -2.60 9.22 1.39
N ASN A 119 -2.13 9.05 0.15
CA ASN A 119 -0.95 9.75 -0.34
C ASN A 119 -1.13 11.27 -0.19
N SER A 120 -0.06 11.97 0.18
CA SER A 120 -0.04 13.43 0.23
C SER A 120 0.62 14.00 -1.01
N THR A 121 0.09 15.08 -1.57
CA THR A 121 0.63 15.75 -2.78
C THR A 121 2.06 16.26 -2.63
N GLY A 122 2.51 16.52 -1.40
CA GLY A 122 3.86 16.97 -1.08
C GLY A 122 4.70 15.92 -0.37
N ALA A 123 4.31 14.64 -0.42
CA ALA A 123 5.10 13.56 0.16
C ALA A 123 6.38 13.31 -0.64
N GLU A 124 7.37 12.73 0.03
CA GLU A 124 8.58 12.23 -0.63
C GLU A 124 8.26 11.13 -1.67
N PRO A 125 9.12 10.91 -2.67
CA PRO A 125 8.91 9.91 -3.71
C PRO A 125 8.75 8.50 -3.14
N THR A 126 7.70 7.77 -3.54
CA THR A 126 7.54 6.35 -3.16
C THR A 126 8.50 5.46 -3.96
N PHE A 127 8.97 5.94 -5.10
CA PHE A 127 9.99 5.30 -5.93
C PHE A 127 11.16 6.26 -6.16
N GLN A 128 12.38 5.78 -5.96
CA GLN A 128 13.61 6.54 -6.15
C GLN A 128 14.76 5.65 -6.63
N ARG A 129 15.40 6.10 -7.70
CA ARG A 129 16.68 5.61 -8.23
C ARG A 129 17.62 6.79 -8.41
N HIS A 130 18.90 6.51 -8.66
CA HIS A 130 19.95 7.54 -8.79
C HIS A 130 19.57 8.75 -9.67
N ASN A 131 18.79 8.55 -10.73
CA ASN A 131 18.39 9.61 -11.67
C ASN A 131 16.87 9.69 -11.91
N ALA A 132 16.04 9.06 -11.08
CA ALA A 132 14.60 9.01 -11.30
C ALA A 132 13.83 8.94 -9.99
N GLU A 133 12.76 9.72 -9.89
CA GLU A 133 11.85 9.76 -8.75
C GLU A 133 10.40 9.69 -9.24
N GLY A 134 9.54 9.06 -8.45
CA GLY A 134 8.12 8.93 -8.76
C GLY A 134 7.27 8.57 -7.55
N TRP A 135 5.96 8.64 -7.75
CA TRP A 135 4.94 8.29 -6.76
C TRP A 135 3.97 7.23 -7.30
N PRO A 136 4.47 6.09 -7.83
CA PRO A 136 3.60 5.09 -8.44
C PRO A 136 2.80 4.29 -7.41
N ASP A 137 3.23 4.25 -6.14
CA ASP A 137 2.62 3.44 -5.08
C ASP A 137 1.52 4.23 -4.37
N LEU A 138 0.27 3.80 -4.54
CA LEU A 138 -0.89 4.46 -3.94
C LEU A 138 -1.45 3.66 -2.77
N THR A 139 -1.92 4.37 -1.75
CA THR A 139 -2.68 3.80 -0.62
C THR A 139 -4.07 4.41 -0.59
N LEU A 140 -5.10 3.56 -0.69
CA LEU A 140 -6.51 3.93 -0.72
C LEU A 140 -7.26 3.29 0.46
N ALA A 141 -8.28 3.96 1.01
CA ALA A 141 -9.08 3.42 2.12
C ALA A 141 -10.59 3.67 1.96
N SER A 142 -11.45 2.66 2.19
CA SER A 142 -12.89 2.74 1.89
C SER A 142 -13.71 3.52 2.92
N ASN A 143 -13.28 3.58 4.19
CA ASN A 143 -13.92 4.38 5.25
C ASN A 143 -13.04 4.50 6.52
N LEU A 144 -11.78 4.89 6.37
CA LEU A 144 -10.89 5.11 7.50
C LEU A 144 -10.72 6.60 7.77
N ALA A 145 -11.78 7.23 8.29
CA ALA A 145 -11.83 8.65 8.65
C ALA A 145 -10.66 9.18 9.54
N ASN A 146 -9.83 8.27 10.08
CA ASN A 146 -8.79 8.55 11.06
C ASN A 146 -7.39 8.05 10.68
N MET A 147 -7.18 7.46 9.50
CA MET A 147 -5.82 7.11 9.04
C MET A 147 -5.13 8.37 8.50
N ARG A 148 -4.53 9.15 9.40
CA ARG A 148 -3.94 10.47 9.10
C ARG A 148 -2.42 10.50 9.05
N ASP A 149 -1.79 9.47 9.58
CA ASP A 149 -0.34 9.40 9.71
C ASP A 149 0.23 8.45 8.65
N TRP A 150 0.16 8.89 7.40
CA TRP A 150 0.78 8.24 6.23
C TRP A 150 2.06 9.00 5.87
N GLU A 151 3.17 8.30 5.72
CA GLU A 151 4.50 8.90 5.51
C GLU A 151 5.39 7.98 4.69
N VAL A 152 6.17 8.54 3.77
CA VAL A 152 7.20 7.80 3.04
C VAL A 152 8.49 7.83 3.85
N MET A 153 9.11 6.67 4.03
CA MET A 153 10.38 6.52 4.76
C MET A 153 11.52 6.43 3.75
N GLU A 154 12.24 7.52 3.57
CA GLU A 154 13.39 7.60 2.67
C GLU A 154 14.59 6.78 3.19
N ASN A 155 15.35 6.17 2.27
CA ASN A 155 16.63 5.48 2.55
C ASN A 155 16.58 4.30 3.55
N GLU A 156 15.39 3.87 3.97
CA GLU A 156 15.20 2.72 4.85
C GLU A 156 15.05 1.41 4.08
N SER A 157 14.89 1.47 2.75
CA SER A 157 14.68 0.30 1.90
C SER A 157 15.95 -0.16 1.18
N PHE A 158 16.04 -1.47 0.94
CA PHE A 158 17.03 -2.06 0.02
C PHE A 158 16.47 -2.20 -1.41
N SER A 159 15.47 -1.39 -1.74
CA SER A 159 14.72 -1.40 -2.99
C SER A 159 14.75 0.02 -3.58
N ASP A 160 14.41 0.15 -4.86
CA ASP A 160 14.06 1.44 -5.46
C ASP A 160 12.67 1.94 -5.03
N HIS A 161 11.87 1.12 -4.34
CA HIS A 161 10.67 1.57 -3.64
C HIS A 161 10.98 1.88 -2.18
N ASN A 162 10.56 3.06 -1.73
CA ASN A 162 10.64 3.48 -0.33
C ASN A 162 9.52 2.82 0.49
N PHE A 163 9.75 2.65 1.79
CA PHE A 163 8.70 2.08 2.66
C PHE A 163 7.61 3.12 2.86
N ILE A 164 6.37 2.66 2.91
CA ILE A 164 5.23 3.48 3.30
C ILE A 164 4.89 3.14 4.74
N LYS A 165 4.98 4.14 5.61
CA LYS A 165 4.64 4.05 7.02
C LYS A 165 3.21 4.49 7.22
N ILE A 166 2.46 3.67 7.94
CA ILE A 166 1.07 3.99 8.31
C ILE A 166 0.95 3.90 9.83
N ARG A 167 0.30 4.91 10.43
CA ARG A 167 -0.20 4.84 11.79
C ARG A 167 -1.72 4.93 11.78
N ASN A 168 -2.33 4.05 12.56
CA ASN A 168 -3.74 4.03 12.85
C ASN A 168 -3.94 4.53 14.28
N THR A 169 -4.67 5.63 14.44
CA THR A 169 -4.91 6.21 15.78
C THR A 169 -5.83 5.35 16.66
N TYR A 170 -6.43 4.29 16.13
CA TYR A 170 -7.19 3.32 16.91
C TYR A 170 -6.62 1.91 16.80
N SER A 171 -6.45 1.27 17.96
CA SER A 171 -6.28 -0.18 18.03
C SER A 171 -7.49 -0.83 17.39
N LEU A 172 -7.32 -1.50 16.24
CA LEU A 172 -8.36 -2.30 15.57
C LEU A 172 -8.78 -3.55 16.38
N LEU A 173 -8.63 -3.52 17.71
CA LEU A 173 -8.87 -4.62 18.65
C LEU A 173 -10.32 -5.10 18.69
N SER A 174 -11.27 -4.37 18.10
CA SER A 174 -12.69 -4.75 18.18
C SER A 174 -13.28 -5.41 16.94
N GLN A 175 -12.56 -5.52 15.82
CA GLN A 175 -13.14 -6.13 14.61
C GLN A 175 -12.11 -6.95 13.84
N ILE A 176 -12.51 -8.19 13.53
CA ILE A 176 -11.89 -9.14 12.61
C ILE A 176 -10.95 -10.17 13.28
N GLN A 177 -11.57 -11.24 13.77
CA GLN A 177 -10.97 -12.58 13.73
C GLN A 177 -11.17 -13.14 12.31
N ASN A 178 -10.09 -13.65 11.72
CA ASN A 178 -10.03 -14.48 10.51
C ASN A 178 -10.36 -13.81 9.16
N LYS A 179 -9.33 -13.52 8.36
CA LYS A 179 -8.97 -14.24 7.11
C LYS A 179 -7.84 -13.52 6.38
N VAL A 180 -7.01 -14.30 5.69
CA VAL A 180 -5.74 -13.93 5.04
C VAL A 180 -5.81 -14.50 3.62
N TRP A 181 -5.53 -13.64 2.63
CA TRP A 181 -5.09 -13.81 1.23
C TRP A 181 -5.59 -15.01 0.39
N ARG A 182 -6.06 -14.74 -0.83
CA ARG A 182 -6.22 -15.73 -1.90
C ARG A 182 -5.32 -15.40 -3.08
N SER A 183 -4.48 -16.37 -3.44
CA SER A 183 -3.85 -16.55 -4.76
C SER A 183 -4.88 -16.80 -5.85
#